data_AF-A0A9D4BL92-F1
#
_entry.id   AF-A0A9D4BL92-F1
#
_cell.length_a   1.000
_cell.length_b   1.000
_cell.length_c   1.000
_cell.angle_alpha   90.00
_cell.angle_beta   90.00
_cell.angle_gamma   90.00
#
_symmetry.space_group_name_H-M   'P 1'
#
loop_
_entity.id
_entity.type
_entity.pdbx_description
1 polymer ?
#
loop_
_entity_poly.entity_id
_entity_poly.type
_entity_poly.pdbx_seq_one_letter_code
_entity_poly.pdbx_strand_id
1 'polypeptide(L)'
;MDSIGKKKSILRILSRFAEKTSMVGVPYINNAKLWWAKLIWCFLLLCALGAMNLHLWYLLNQFFSWPTVTKVELGFSDLRFPQITVCNVNVLHKGKLAKYAGAYTLKQLVYTMKPENVAPNQFNPYYDPNKNESPSDDEENESPSDESSGDADQTQGPSSFNTGKPISNKRRKRYVDTYGDIDPSKYDPNKPPSPPPLHKEYDGKKDSQEEIELAFSTLYMNINRIDRARLGHNISHMLLSCTFNGRVCDAGMFRHHDTVEYGNCWTLDNDKFTVMTPGPEGGLKLVLFMESMEYLEGITCGYGARIQVHEPGTYPHPVHEGMHVPAAMATSIGLKLVAFERLNGPYGDCDLGADFQARYGVRYTRRSCYSACVLEDIVGTCGCHSDDAEYFAQRLNDSLIRCRTLNETTCQVGVKRRYETMESRCKCPNPCKEVVYDKSVSQRQWPTDNYATLQCSTNRNQRREVTLALLSMCMFKSELTLRQSPQSNTLMLPNKQSNAS
;
A
#
# COMPACT_ATOMS: atom_id res chain seq x y z
N MET A 1 64.33 46.17 34.81
CA MET A 1 63.41 46.40 35.94
C MET A 1 62.32 47.35 35.46
N ASP A 2 61.19 46.86 34.97
CA ASP A 2 60.17 47.75 34.38
C ASP A 2 58.72 47.23 34.58
N SER A 3 58.40 46.81 35.81
CA SER A 3 57.08 46.25 36.14
C SER A 3 56.28 47.06 37.18
N ILE A 4 56.87 48.09 37.81
CA ILE A 4 56.25 48.78 38.96
C ILE A 4 55.52 50.07 38.54
N GLY A 5 56.00 50.79 37.52
CA GLY A 5 55.35 52.02 37.00
C GLY A 5 54.08 51.75 36.16
N LYS A 6 54.08 50.66 35.36
CA LYS A 6 52.92 50.25 34.54
C LYS A 6 51.71 49.85 35.39
N LYS A 7 51.91 49.23 36.55
CA LYS A 7 50.83 48.76 37.45
C LYS A 7 49.97 49.90 37.99
N LYS A 8 50.56 51.03 38.39
CA LYS A 8 49.80 52.20 38.90
C LYS A 8 48.97 52.89 37.80
N SER A 9 49.41 52.83 36.54
CA SER A 9 48.65 53.34 35.39
C SER A 9 47.46 52.43 35.08
N ILE A 10 47.68 51.12 35.00
CA ILE A 10 46.64 50.13 34.69
C ILE A 10 45.56 50.08 35.78
N LEU A 11 45.92 50.13 37.06
CA LEU A 11 44.95 50.16 38.17
C LEU A 11 44.06 51.40 38.12
N ARG A 12 44.59 52.55 37.73
CA ARG A 12 43.82 53.80 37.58
C ARG A 12 42.86 53.72 36.38
N ILE A 13 43.27 53.05 35.30
CA ILE A 13 42.42 52.80 34.13
C ILE A 13 41.29 51.83 34.50
N LEU A 14 41.60 50.74 35.22
CA LEU A 14 40.61 49.77 35.69
C LEU A 14 39.61 50.37 36.68
N SER A 15 40.05 51.24 37.60
CA SER A 15 39.13 51.97 38.51
C SER A 15 38.18 52.88 37.72
N ARG A 16 38.70 53.66 36.77
CA ARG A 16 37.87 54.52 35.92
C ARG A 16 36.89 53.73 35.06
N PHE A 17 37.27 52.55 34.60
CA PHE A 17 36.39 51.63 33.86
C PHE A 17 35.32 51.05 34.78
N ALA A 18 35.70 50.59 35.98
CA ALA A 18 34.80 50.03 36.97
C ALA A 18 33.76 51.05 37.48
N GLU A 19 34.09 52.33 37.49
CA GLU A 19 33.15 53.42 37.82
C GLU A 19 32.19 53.78 36.69
N LYS A 20 32.56 53.50 35.43
CA LYS A 20 31.80 53.91 34.22
C LYS A 20 31.14 52.76 33.47
N THR A 21 31.37 51.52 33.88
CA THR A 21 30.80 50.34 33.21
C THR A 21 29.29 50.23 33.46
N SER A 22 28.56 49.74 32.46
CA SER A 22 27.14 49.42 32.57
C SER A 22 26.87 48.17 33.40
N MET A 23 27.91 47.39 33.74
CA MET A 23 27.79 46.24 34.64
C MET A 23 27.56 46.70 36.07
N VAL A 24 26.30 46.66 36.52
CA VAL A 24 25.84 47.17 37.83
C VAL A 24 26.66 46.65 39.01
N GLY A 25 27.14 45.40 38.98
CA GLY A 25 27.91 44.81 40.09
C GLY A 25 29.36 45.30 40.22
N VAL A 26 29.96 45.83 39.15
CA VAL A 26 31.40 46.18 39.11
C VAL A 26 31.75 47.45 39.91
N PRO A 27 30.95 48.54 39.89
CA PRO A 27 31.17 49.70 40.75
C PRO A 27 31.15 49.37 42.25
N TYR A 28 30.28 48.45 42.70
CA TYR A 28 30.20 48.03 44.11
C TYR A 28 31.44 47.26 44.57
N ILE A 29 32.06 46.47 43.69
CA ILE A 29 33.34 45.79 43.96
C ILE A 29 34.48 46.80 44.10
N ASN A 30 34.50 47.85 43.27
CA ASN A 30 35.53 48.89 43.31
C ASN A 30 35.42 49.79 44.56
N ASN A 31 34.19 50.16 44.94
CA ASN A 31 33.91 51.08 46.04
C ASN A 31 33.98 50.44 47.44
N ALA A 32 33.93 49.10 47.54
CA ALA A 32 33.98 48.40 48.81
C ALA A 32 35.36 48.57 49.49
N LYS A 33 35.37 49.03 50.75
CA LYS A 33 36.61 49.26 51.52
C LYS A 33 37.12 47.99 52.21
N LEU A 34 36.22 47.06 52.54
CA LEU A 34 36.53 45.82 53.25
C LEU A 34 36.77 44.66 52.28
N TRP A 35 37.79 43.84 52.52
CA TRP A 35 38.17 42.75 51.63
C TRP A 35 37.08 41.66 51.52
N TRP A 36 36.37 41.36 52.61
CA TRP A 36 35.26 40.40 52.62
C TRP A 36 34.03 40.91 51.87
N ALA A 37 33.75 42.23 51.93
CA ALA A 37 32.67 42.84 51.15
C ALA A 37 32.95 42.76 49.64
N LYS A 38 34.21 42.89 49.21
CA LYS A 38 34.62 42.67 47.81
C LYS A 38 34.36 41.23 47.36
N LEU A 39 34.62 40.25 48.23
CA LEU A 39 34.34 38.84 47.92
C LEU A 39 32.84 38.58 47.76
N ILE A 40 31.98 39.17 48.61
CA ILE A 40 30.52 39.04 48.49
C ILE A 40 30.03 39.63 47.17
N TRP A 41 30.42 40.86 46.83
CA TRP A 41 30.00 41.48 45.58
C TRP A 41 30.52 40.76 44.33
N CYS A 42 31.74 40.20 44.40
CA CYS A 42 32.30 39.36 43.35
C CYS A 42 31.51 38.05 43.20
N PHE A 43 31.18 37.37 44.31
CA PHE A 43 30.38 36.15 44.30
C PHE A 43 28.99 36.40 43.71
N LEU A 44 28.28 37.45 44.16
CA LEU A 44 26.96 37.82 43.62
C LEU A 44 27.01 38.11 42.11
N LEU A 45 28.04 38.83 41.65
CA LEU A 45 28.22 39.11 40.22
C LEU A 45 28.50 37.82 39.42
N LEU A 46 29.34 36.92 39.92
CA LEU A 46 29.63 35.63 39.28
C LEU A 46 28.38 34.73 39.25
N CYS A 47 27.61 34.67 40.34
CA CYS A 47 26.34 33.94 40.38
C CYS A 47 25.33 34.51 39.38
N ALA A 48 25.20 35.83 39.29
CA ALA A 48 24.30 36.48 38.33
C ALA A 48 24.72 36.22 36.88
N LEU A 49 26.03 36.31 36.58
CA LEU A 49 26.57 35.95 35.26
C LEU A 49 26.36 34.46 34.95
N GLY A 50 26.57 33.58 35.92
CA GLY A 50 26.30 32.14 35.79
C GLY A 50 24.83 31.86 35.48
N ALA A 51 23.90 32.44 36.25
CA ALA A 51 22.47 32.31 36.02
C ALA A 51 22.04 32.84 34.65
N MET A 52 22.59 33.99 34.22
CA MET A 52 22.32 34.55 32.90
C MET A 52 22.82 33.64 31.77
N ASN A 53 24.03 33.08 31.88
CA ASN A 53 24.56 32.15 30.88
C ASN A 53 23.76 30.85 30.84
N LEU A 54 23.36 30.31 32.00
CA LEU A 54 22.48 29.13 32.06
C LEU A 54 21.12 29.41 31.41
N HIS A 55 20.53 30.57 31.68
CA HIS A 55 19.25 30.96 31.08
C HIS A 55 19.38 31.17 29.56
N LEU A 56 20.46 31.81 29.10
CA LEU A 56 20.74 31.97 27.67
C LEU A 56 20.95 30.62 26.98
N TRP A 57 21.73 29.71 27.58
CA TRP A 57 21.91 28.35 27.07
C TRP A 57 20.57 27.60 26.97
N TYR A 58 19.71 27.74 27.98
CA TYR A 58 18.37 27.16 27.97
C TYR A 58 17.51 27.72 26.82
N LEU A 59 17.48 29.05 26.65
CA LEU A 59 16.72 29.71 25.58
C LEU A 59 17.24 29.35 24.18
N LEU A 60 18.57 29.26 24.01
CA LEU A 60 19.18 28.84 22.76
C LEU A 60 18.85 27.38 22.45
N ASN A 61 18.93 26.48 23.43
CA ASN A 61 18.53 25.09 23.23
C ASN A 61 17.04 24.95 22.90
N GLN A 62 16.18 25.76 23.51
CA GLN A 62 14.75 25.80 23.20
C GLN A 62 14.47 26.41 21.82
N PHE A 63 15.31 27.33 21.35
CA PHE A 63 15.20 27.91 20.01
C PHE A 63 15.66 26.90 18.94
N PHE A 64 16.83 26.28 19.13
CA PHE A 64 17.41 25.30 18.21
C PHE A 64 16.80 23.89 18.33
N SER A 65 15.84 23.67 19.23
CA SER A 65 15.01 22.46 19.23
C SER A 65 13.85 22.53 18.22
N TRP A 66 13.65 23.67 17.56
CA TRP A 66 12.63 23.90 16.51
C TRP A 66 11.22 23.45 16.91
N PRO A 67 10.70 23.88 18.07
CA PRO A 67 9.42 23.41 18.56
C PRO A 67 8.26 23.84 17.65
N THR A 68 7.26 22.97 17.50
CA THR A 68 6.08 23.20 16.66
C THR A 68 4.80 23.01 17.47
N VAL A 69 3.74 23.73 17.08
CA VAL A 69 2.39 23.60 17.64
C VAL A 69 1.39 23.39 16.52
N THR A 70 0.43 22.49 16.74
CA THR A 70 -0.65 22.22 15.80
C THR A 70 -1.86 23.07 16.15
N LYS A 71 -2.32 23.87 15.19
CA LYS A 71 -3.57 24.62 15.27
C LYS A 71 -4.68 23.83 14.59
N VAL A 72 -5.83 23.77 15.24
CA VAL A 72 -7.03 23.12 14.72
C VAL A 72 -7.95 24.23 14.22
N GLU A 73 -8.22 24.24 12.93
CA GLU A 73 -9.11 25.19 12.27
C GLU A 73 -10.32 24.44 11.70
N LEU A 74 -11.50 25.05 11.78
CA LEU A 74 -12.74 24.47 11.26
C LEU A 74 -13.27 25.37 10.14
N GLY A 75 -13.37 24.82 8.94
CA GLY A 75 -13.91 25.48 7.75
C GLY A 75 -15.30 24.94 7.37
N PHE A 76 -16.15 25.80 6.83
CA PHE A 76 -17.52 25.46 6.37
C PHE A 76 -17.76 25.84 4.90
N SER A 77 -16.70 25.78 4.09
CA SER A 77 -16.72 26.14 2.67
C SER A 77 -17.37 25.05 1.80
N ASP A 78 -17.65 25.36 0.53
CA ASP A 78 -18.02 24.36 -0.46
C ASP A 78 -16.83 23.43 -0.72
N LEU A 79 -17.01 22.14 -0.46
CA LEU A 79 -15.94 21.15 -0.56
C LEU A 79 -16.04 20.41 -1.89
N ARG A 80 -14.91 20.28 -2.58
CA ARG A 80 -14.80 19.40 -3.75
C ARG A 80 -14.96 17.95 -3.30
N PHE A 81 -15.79 17.20 -4.02
CA PHE A 81 -16.02 15.79 -3.72
C PHE A 81 -14.79 14.94 -4.07
N PRO A 82 -14.44 13.94 -3.25
CA PRO A 82 -13.30 13.06 -3.52
C PRO A 82 -13.49 12.25 -4.79
N GLN A 83 -12.38 11.69 -5.27
CA GLN A 83 -12.42 10.63 -6.27
C GLN A 83 -12.78 9.31 -5.59
N ILE A 84 -13.60 8.51 -6.28
CA ILE A 84 -14.05 7.21 -5.80
C ILE A 84 -13.67 6.15 -6.81
N THR A 85 -12.84 5.23 -6.37
CA THR A 85 -12.44 4.05 -7.13
C THR A 85 -13.29 2.87 -6.71
N VAL A 86 -13.90 2.19 -7.67
CA VAL A 86 -14.73 0.99 -7.48
C VAL A 86 -14.14 -0.17 -8.27
N CYS A 87 -13.88 -1.28 -7.60
CA CYS A 87 -13.48 -2.55 -8.23
C CYS A 87 -14.49 -3.64 -7.89
N ASN A 88 -14.76 -4.52 -8.84
CA ASN A 88 -15.44 -5.77 -8.51
C ASN A 88 -14.47 -6.67 -7.73
N VAL A 89 -14.94 -7.42 -6.72
CA VAL A 89 -14.09 -8.40 -6.03
C VAL A 89 -13.79 -9.63 -6.89
N ASN A 90 -14.56 -9.87 -7.95
CA ASN A 90 -14.24 -10.87 -8.96
C ASN A 90 -13.32 -10.26 -10.04
N VAL A 91 -12.12 -10.83 -10.20
CA VAL A 91 -11.08 -10.35 -11.11
C VAL A 91 -11.49 -10.49 -12.58
N LEU A 92 -12.15 -11.61 -12.94
CA LEU A 92 -12.46 -11.97 -14.32
C LEU A 92 -13.92 -12.43 -14.47
N HIS A 93 -14.58 -11.95 -15.51
CA HIS A 93 -15.94 -12.37 -15.83
C HIS A 93 -15.95 -13.80 -16.41
N LYS A 94 -16.61 -14.74 -15.72
CA LYS A 94 -16.66 -16.17 -16.06
C LYS A 94 -17.02 -16.44 -17.52
N GLY A 95 -18.13 -15.88 -18.00
CA GLY A 95 -18.60 -16.05 -19.37
C GLY A 95 -17.64 -15.49 -20.44
N LYS A 96 -16.90 -14.42 -20.14
CA LYS A 96 -15.86 -13.89 -21.04
C LYS A 96 -14.62 -14.78 -21.05
N LEU A 97 -14.17 -15.23 -19.88
CA LEU A 97 -13.05 -16.15 -19.74
C LEU A 97 -13.31 -17.46 -20.50
N ALA A 98 -14.50 -18.04 -20.37
CA ALA A 98 -14.87 -19.27 -21.08
C ALA A 98 -14.68 -19.15 -22.61
N LYS A 99 -15.07 -18.02 -23.20
CA LYS A 99 -14.99 -17.73 -24.64
C LYS A 99 -13.60 -17.28 -25.13
N TYR A 100 -12.71 -16.89 -24.22
CA TYR A 100 -11.38 -16.43 -24.57
C TYR A 100 -10.55 -17.57 -25.19
N ALA A 101 -9.86 -17.37 -26.32
CA ALA A 101 -9.10 -18.47 -26.94
C ALA A 101 -7.86 -18.89 -26.10
N GLY A 102 -7.30 -17.96 -25.32
CA GLY A 102 -6.07 -18.18 -24.54
C GLY A 102 -6.30 -18.62 -23.10
N ALA A 103 -5.21 -18.56 -22.31
CA ALA A 103 -5.19 -18.82 -20.87
C ALA A 103 -5.68 -20.23 -20.46
N TYR A 104 -5.29 -21.28 -21.21
CA TYR A 104 -5.70 -22.66 -20.94
C TYR A 104 -5.43 -23.10 -19.50
N THR A 105 -4.22 -22.88 -18.98
CA THR A 105 -3.85 -23.24 -17.60
C THR A 105 -4.69 -22.51 -16.56
N LEU A 106 -5.00 -21.23 -16.78
CA LEU A 106 -5.89 -20.46 -15.90
C LEU A 106 -7.30 -21.05 -15.89
N LYS A 107 -7.84 -21.40 -17.07
CA LYS A 107 -9.15 -22.04 -17.18
C LYS A 107 -9.19 -23.40 -16.50
N GLN A 108 -8.11 -24.18 -16.60
CA GLN A 108 -7.99 -25.45 -15.91
C GLN A 108 -8.01 -25.26 -14.41
N LEU A 109 -7.22 -24.32 -13.87
CA LEU A 109 -7.25 -23.97 -12.45
C LEU A 109 -8.67 -23.58 -12.00
N VAL A 110 -9.32 -22.67 -12.73
CA VAL A 110 -10.70 -22.25 -12.43
C VAL A 110 -11.68 -23.43 -12.47
N TYR A 111 -11.50 -24.37 -13.40
CA TYR A 111 -12.34 -25.55 -13.51
C TYR A 111 -12.12 -26.52 -12.34
N THR A 112 -10.87 -26.83 -11.98
CA THR A 112 -10.54 -27.76 -10.89
C THR A 112 -10.96 -27.24 -9.53
N MET A 113 -10.95 -25.91 -9.34
CA MET A 113 -11.33 -25.29 -8.07
C MET A 113 -12.85 -25.23 -7.85
N LYS A 114 -13.67 -25.57 -8.84
CA LYS A 114 -15.13 -25.61 -8.67
C LYS A 114 -15.52 -26.60 -7.56
N PRO A 115 -16.47 -26.26 -6.67
CA PRO A 115 -16.87 -27.14 -5.57
C PRO A 115 -17.28 -28.55 -6.02
N GLU A 116 -17.94 -28.68 -7.17
CA GLU A 116 -18.36 -29.96 -7.75
C GLU A 116 -17.18 -30.86 -8.16
N ASN A 117 -16.03 -30.27 -8.46
CA ASN A 117 -14.84 -30.96 -8.94
C ASN A 117 -13.83 -31.25 -7.82
N VAL A 118 -14.02 -30.68 -6.62
CA VAL A 118 -13.21 -30.96 -5.44
C VAL A 118 -13.79 -32.19 -4.75
N ALA A 119 -13.07 -33.31 -4.79
CA ALA A 119 -13.55 -34.55 -4.17
C ALA A 119 -13.78 -34.37 -2.66
N PRO A 120 -14.87 -34.92 -2.07
CA PRO A 120 -15.18 -34.77 -0.63
C PRO A 120 -14.05 -35.21 0.32
N ASN A 121 -13.16 -36.09 -0.15
CA ASN A 121 -12.10 -36.70 0.64
C ASN A 121 -10.71 -36.09 0.38
N GLN A 122 -10.60 -35.01 -0.39
CA GLN A 122 -9.34 -34.27 -0.60
C GLN A 122 -9.14 -33.11 0.38
N PHE A 123 -10.10 -32.82 1.26
CA PHE A 123 -9.88 -31.95 2.40
C PHE A 123 -9.38 -32.77 3.60
N ASN A 124 -8.15 -33.25 3.51
CA ASN A 124 -7.41 -33.76 4.66
C ASN A 124 -6.43 -32.66 5.13
N PRO A 125 -6.60 -32.05 6.32
CA PRO A 125 -5.66 -31.04 6.85
C PRO A 125 -4.24 -31.59 7.11
N TYR A 126 -4.06 -32.90 6.94
CA TYR A 126 -2.86 -33.67 7.22
C TYR A 126 -2.61 -34.70 6.11
N TYR A 127 -2.36 -34.23 4.88
CA TYR A 127 -1.87 -35.10 3.82
C TYR A 127 -0.34 -35.28 3.95
N ASP A 128 0.12 -36.50 4.20
CA ASP A 128 1.53 -36.91 4.23
C ASP A 128 1.88 -37.63 2.91
N PRO A 129 2.76 -37.07 2.07
CA PRO A 129 3.06 -37.60 0.74
C PRO A 129 3.89 -38.90 0.76
N ASN A 130 4.28 -39.42 1.92
CA ASN A 130 5.10 -40.63 2.02
C ASN A 130 4.33 -41.92 2.34
N LYS A 131 3.00 -41.87 2.44
CA LYS A 131 2.18 -43.10 2.53
C LYS A 131 1.77 -43.57 1.14
N ASN A 132 2.58 -44.46 0.57
CA ASN A 132 2.17 -45.28 -0.57
C ASN A 132 1.18 -46.34 -0.09
N GLU A 133 -0.12 -46.11 -0.29
CA GLU A 133 -1.11 -47.19 -0.30
C GLU A 133 -1.31 -47.65 -1.75
N SER A 134 -0.71 -48.80 -2.07
CA SER A 134 -1.01 -49.55 -3.29
C SER A 134 -2.33 -50.31 -3.09
N PRO A 135 -3.19 -50.43 -4.11
CA PRO A 135 -4.46 -51.14 -4.00
C PRO A 135 -4.28 -52.63 -4.26
N SER A 136 -4.90 -53.48 -3.43
CA SER A 136 -5.18 -54.87 -3.78
C SER A 136 -6.54 -55.25 -3.23
N ASP A 137 -7.46 -55.52 -4.16
CA ASP A 137 -8.67 -56.30 -3.93
C ASP A 137 -8.26 -57.72 -3.49
N ASP A 138 -8.88 -58.24 -2.43
CA ASP A 138 -9.49 -59.57 -2.36
C ASP A 138 -10.07 -59.81 -0.96
N GLU A 139 -11.36 -60.19 -0.94
CA GLU A 139 -12.02 -60.79 0.22
C GLU A 139 -11.38 -62.15 0.52
N GLU A 140 -11.07 -62.45 1.79
CA GLU A 140 -11.51 -63.67 2.49
C GLU A 140 -11.03 -63.71 3.95
N ASN A 141 -11.83 -64.40 4.77
CA ASN A 141 -11.76 -64.51 6.22
C ASN A 141 -10.64 -65.46 6.72
N GLU A 142 -10.34 -65.27 8.02
CA GLU A 142 -9.75 -66.21 8.99
C GLU A 142 -8.21 -66.35 9.12
N SER A 143 -7.75 -66.07 10.36
CA SER A 143 -6.43 -66.22 10.99
C SER A 143 -6.05 -67.71 11.21
N PRO A 144 -4.98 -68.06 11.99
CA PRO A 144 -3.61 -67.51 12.15
C PRO A 144 -2.52 -68.62 12.05
N SER A 145 -1.23 -68.26 11.86
CA SER A 145 -0.07 -68.82 12.60
C SER A 145 1.29 -68.63 11.92
N ASP A 146 2.24 -68.11 12.70
CA ASP A 146 3.63 -68.57 12.91
C ASP A 146 4.71 -68.62 11.81
N GLU A 147 5.88 -68.11 12.25
CA GLU A 147 7.27 -68.53 11.99
C GLU A 147 7.79 -68.50 10.54
N SER A 148 9.08 -68.40 10.24
CA SER A 148 10.31 -67.89 10.83
C SER A 148 11.37 -68.00 9.71
N SER A 149 12.50 -67.31 9.86
CA SER A 149 13.80 -67.62 9.22
C SER A 149 13.88 -67.55 7.67
N GLY A 150 14.96 -67.10 7.03
CA GLY A 150 16.30 -66.72 7.48
C GLY A 150 17.18 -66.48 6.24
N ASP A 151 18.36 -65.91 6.51
CA ASP A 151 19.63 -66.02 5.78
C ASP A 151 19.73 -65.49 4.34
N ALA A 152 20.46 -64.41 4.06
CA ALA A 152 21.92 -64.17 4.15
C ALA A 152 22.64 -64.50 2.84
N ASP A 153 23.22 -63.47 2.20
CA ASP A 153 24.64 -63.39 1.80
C ASP A 153 24.86 -62.02 1.11
N GLN A 154 25.73 -61.12 1.61
CA GLN A 154 27.18 -60.99 1.30
C GLN A 154 27.49 -60.95 -0.21
N THR A 155 28.39 -60.15 -0.77
CA THR A 155 29.33 -59.12 -0.31
C THR A 155 29.92 -58.43 -1.57
N GLN A 156 30.29 -57.16 -1.42
CA GLN A 156 31.52 -56.49 -1.91
C GLN A 156 31.81 -56.26 -3.42
N GLY A 157 32.29 -55.03 -3.71
CA GLY A 157 32.78 -54.50 -5.01
C GLY A 157 34.16 -55.05 -5.45
N PRO A 158 35.13 -54.31 -6.05
CA PRO A 158 35.18 -52.87 -6.41
C PRO A 158 35.87 -52.50 -7.78
N SER A 159 35.82 -51.19 -8.12
CA SER A 159 36.83 -50.32 -8.80
C SER A 159 37.57 -50.68 -10.12
N SER A 160 37.55 -49.75 -11.09
CA SER A 160 38.73 -49.06 -11.73
C SER A 160 38.25 -48.05 -12.83
N PHE A 161 38.62 -46.75 -12.83
CA PHE A 161 39.81 -46.07 -13.43
C PHE A 161 40.08 -46.47 -14.90
N ASN A 162 40.27 -45.64 -15.95
CA ASN A 162 40.63 -44.23 -16.18
C ASN A 162 40.42 -43.98 -17.73
N THR A 163 40.12 -42.79 -18.29
CA THR A 163 41.10 -41.89 -18.95
C THR A 163 40.40 -40.77 -19.78
N GLY A 164 40.97 -39.56 -19.79
CA GLY A 164 41.21 -38.72 -20.99
C GLY A 164 40.08 -37.89 -21.64
N LYS A 165 40.10 -36.56 -21.43
CA LYS A 165 39.35 -35.51 -22.19
C LYS A 165 39.77 -35.42 -23.68
N PRO A 166 38.91 -34.86 -24.57
CA PRO A 166 39.15 -33.47 -24.95
C PRO A 166 37.90 -32.59 -24.90
N ILE A 167 38.12 -31.35 -24.48
CA ILE A 167 37.15 -30.26 -24.50
C ILE A 167 36.82 -29.95 -25.96
N SER A 168 35.59 -30.22 -26.38
CA SER A 168 35.00 -29.57 -27.56
C SER A 168 33.84 -28.71 -27.10
N ASN A 169 33.90 -27.42 -27.45
CA ASN A 169 32.82 -26.47 -27.28
C ASN A 169 31.64 -26.88 -28.16
N LYS A 170 30.74 -27.71 -27.62
CA LYS A 170 29.35 -27.81 -28.08
C LYS A 170 28.46 -27.14 -27.05
N ARG A 171 28.13 -25.89 -27.34
CA ARG A 171 27.06 -25.09 -26.72
C ARG A 171 25.83 -25.98 -26.55
N ARG A 172 25.57 -26.47 -25.33
CA ARG A 172 24.34 -27.21 -25.01
C ARG A 172 23.19 -26.21 -25.15
N LYS A 173 22.47 -26.29 -26.28
CA LYS A 173 21.12 -25.77 -26.37
C LYS A 173 20.30 -26.51 -25.32
N ARG A 174 19.95 -25.84 -24.22
CA ARG A 174 18.92 -26.30 -23.31
C ARG A 174 17.76 -25.33 -23.49
N TYR A 175 16.95 -25.65 -24.48
CA TYR A 175 15.67 -25.00 -24.74
C TYR A 175 14.64 -25.65 -23.79
N VAL A 176 13.78 -24.83 -23.21
CA VAL A 176 12.60 -25.25 -22.45
C VAL A 176 11.57 -25.74 -23.47
N ASP A 177 11.07 -26.96 -23.32
CA ASP A 177 10.21 -27.62 -24.31
C ASP A 177 9.08 -26.70 -24.83
N THR A 178 9.08 -26.41 -26.14
CA THR A 178 7.88 -25.92 -26.84
C THR A 178 7.11 -27.08 -27.42
N TYR A 179 5.80 -27.08 -27.15
CA TYR A 179 4.65 -27.03 -28.09
C TYR A 179 4.62 -27.90 -29.37
N GLY A 180 5.57 -28.82 -29.59
CA GLY A 180 5.64 -29.64 -30.82
C GLY A 180 5.07 -31.05 -30.72
N ASP A 181 4.96 -31.62 -29.52
CA ASP A 181 4.73 -33.07 -29.35
C ASP A 181 3.38 -33.43 -28.70
N ILE A 182 2.44 -32.48 -28.61
CA ILE A 182 1.06 -32.83 -28.23
C ILE A 182 0.37 -33.35 -29.48
N ASP A 183 0.38 -34.67 -29.64
CA ASP A 183 -0.45 -35.39 -30.61
C ASP A 183 -1.94 -35.15 -30.31
N PRO A 184 -2.67 -34.37 -31.13
CA PRO A 184 -4.08 -34.06 -30.90
C PRO A 184 -4.98 -35.31 -30.93
N SER A 185 -4.49 -36.43 -31.48
CA SER A 185 -5.23 -37.70 -31.53
C SER A 185 -5.25 -38.46 -30.20
N LYS A 186 -4.44 -38.04 -29.21
CA LYS A 186 -4.42 -38.61 -27.84
C LYS A 186 -5.24 -37.80 -26.83
N TYR A 187 -6.01 -36.82 -27.28
CA TYR A 187 -6.94 -36.07 -26.45
C TYR A 187 -8.17 -36.92 -26.09
N ASP A 188 -8.26 -37.35 -24.84
CA ASP A 188 -9.49 -37.93 -24.27
C ASP A 188 -10.21 -36.86 -23.44
N PRO A 189 -11.38 -36.36 -23.87
CA PRO A 189 -12.15 -35.35 -23.15
C PRO A 189 -12.65 -35.81 -21.76
N ASN A 190 -12.52 -37.11 -21.43
CA ASN A 190 -12.98 -37.68 -20.16
C ASN A 190 -11.86 -37.93 -19.15
N LYS A 191 -10.59 -37.62 -19.48
CA LYS A 191 -9.46 -37.86 -18.57
C LYS A 191 -8.81 -36.55 -18.12
N PRO A 192 -8.88 -36.17 -16.82
CA PRO A 192 -8.21 -34.97 -16.34
C PRO A 192 -6.68 -35.14 -16.45
N PRO A 193 -5.94 -34.16 -16.98
CA PRO A 193 -4.49 -34.22 -17.04
C PRO A 193 -3.88 -34.10 -15.64
N SER A 194 -2.83 -34.86 -15.39
CA SER A 194 -2.09 -34.80 -14.12
C SER A 194 -1.45 -33.42 -13.93
N PRO A 195 -1.46 -32.87 -12.70
CA PRO A 195 -0.88 -31.56 -12.43
C PRO A 195 0.63 -31.55 -12.73
N PRO A 196 1.18 -30.42 -13.21
CA PRO A 196 2.60 -30.31 -13.48
C PRO A 196 3.41 -30.41 -12.18
N PRO A 197 4.59 -31.04 -12.19
CA PRO A 197 5.41 -31.16 -10.98
C PRO A 197 5.95 -29.79 -10.57
N LEU A 198 5.58 -29.34 -9.38
CA LEU A 198 6.18 -28.17 -8.73
C LEU A 198 7.57 -28.54 -8.19
N HIS A 199 8.59 -27.80 -8.61
CA HIS A 199 9.95 -27.93 -8.08
C HIS A 199 10.08 -27.28 -6.69
N LYS A 200 10.28 -28.16 -5.70
CA LYS A 200 10.99 -28.08 -4.39
C LYS A 200 10.88 -26.84 -3.47
N GLU A 201 10.28 -27.14 -2.31
CA GLU A 201 10.86 -27.10 -0.96
C GLU A 201 11.19 -25.73 -0.34
N TYR A 202 10.22 -25.20 0.40
CA TYR A 202 10.39 -24.19 1.43
C TYR A 202 9.54 -24.59 2.64
N ASP A 203 10.17 -24.67 3.82
CA ASP A 203 9.56 -25.05 5.10
C ASP A 203 8.77 -23.87 5.67
N GLY A 204 7.46 -24.05 5.77
CA GLY A 204 6.48 -23.11 6.29
C GLY A 204 5.15 -23.39 5.62
N LYS A 205 4.25 -24.12 6.31
CA LYS A 205 2.88 -24.39 5.86
C LYS A 205 2.18 -23.07 5.49
N LYS A 206 2.17 -22.70 4.21
CA LYS A 206 1.21 -21.73 3.69
C LYS A 206 -0.14 -22.42 3.63
N ASP A 207 -1.19 -21.66 3.90
CA ASP A 207 -2.55 -22.15 3.73
C ASP A 207 -2.75 -22.54 2.26
N SER A 208 -3.39 -23.68 2.02
CA SER A 208 -3.76 -24.16 0.68
C SER A 208 -4.41 -23.06 -0.17
N GLN A 209 -5.18 -22.17 0.45
CA GLN A 209 -5.84 -21.05 -0.22
C GLN A 209 -4.87 -19.98 -0.73
N GLU A 210 -3.81 -19.65 0.02
CA GLU A 210 -2.80 -18.67 -0.42
C GLU A 210 -2.04 -19.15 -1.66
N GLU A 211 -1.79 -20.46 -1.75
CA GLU A 211 -1.13 -21.05 -2.92
C GLU A 211 -2.01 -20.96 -4.17
N ILE A 212 -3.32 -21.18 -4.02
CA ILE A 212 -4.30 -21.04 -5.10
C ILE A 212 -4.39 -19.58 -5.56
N GLU A 213 -4.48 -18.64 -4.63
CA GLU A 213 -4.54 -17.20 -4.93
C GLU A 213 -3.27 -16.73 -5.66
N LEU A 214 -2.09 -17.21 -5.24
CA LEU A 214 -0.83 -16.93 -5.90
C LEU A 214 -0.76 -17.54 -7.30
N ALA A 215 -1.19 -18.80 -7.47
CA ALA A 215 -1.24 -19.48 -8.75
C ALA A 215 -2.20 -18.75 -9.71
N PHE A 216 -3.39 -18.38 -9.24
CA PHE A 216 -4.36 -17.62 -10.01
C PHE A 216 -3.78 -16.27 -10.44
N SER A 217 -3.21 -15.50 -9.52
CA SER A 217 -2.63 -14.18 -9.80
C SER A 217 -1.51 -14.27 -10.83
N THR A 218 -0.63 -15.26 -10.70
CA THR A 218 0.47 -15.50 -11.67
C THR A 218 -0.06 -15.82 -13.07
N LEU A 219 -1.04 -16.71 -13.17
CA LEU A 219 -1.66 -17.09 -14.43
C LEU A 219 -2.49 -15.96 -15.06
N TYR A 220 -3.17 -15.18 -14.23
CA TYR A 220 -3.90 -13.98 -14.63
C TYR A 220 -2.95 -12.93 -15.21
N MET A 221 -1.81 -12.68 -14.56
CA MET A 221 -0.83 -11.71 -15.04
C MET A 221 -0.16 -12.12 -16.35
N ASN A 222 -0.10 -13.41 -16.70
CA ASN A 222 0.37 -13.87 -18.01
C ASN A 222 -0.54 -13.44 -19.17
N ILE A 223 -1.79 -13.06 -18.91
CA ILE A 223 -2.67 -12.46 -19.92
C ILE A 223 -2.21 -11.02 -20.17
N ASN A 224 -2.13 -10.63 -21.45
CA ASN A 224 -1.76 -9.26 -21.79
C ASN A 224 -2.79 -8.25 -21.24
N ARG A 225 -2.35 -7.02 -20.98
CA ARG A 225 -3.17 -5.99 -20.32
C ARG A 225 -4.48 -5.68 -21.07
N ILE A 226 -4.44 -5.63 -22.39
CA ILE A 226 -5.62 -5.31 -23.21
C ILE A 226 -6.68 -6.41 -23.05
N ASP A 227 -6.26 -7.68 -23.05
CA ASP A 227 -7.16 -8.80 -22.85
C ASP A 227 -7.65 -8.89 -21.40
N ARG A 228 -6.80 -8.63 -20.40
CA ARG A 228 -7.25 -8.53 -18.98
C ARG A 228 -8.38 -7.49 -18.84
N ALA A 229 -8.21 -6.31 -19.45
CA ALA A 229 -9.23 -5.27 -19.46
C ALA A 229 -10.54 -5.71 -20.12
N ARG A 230 -10.47 -6.51 -21.21
CA ARG A 230 -11.65 -7.05 -21.91
C ARG A 230 -12.37 -8.13 -21.09
N LEU A 231 -11.59 -9.02 -20.45
CA LEU A 231 -12.10 -10.15 -19.68
C LEU A 231 -12.64 -9.75 -18.30
N GLY A 232 -12.20 -8.63 -17.74
CA GLY A 232 -12.74 -8.10 -16.48
C GLY A 232 -14.15 -7.52 -16.60
N HIS A 233 -14.71 -7.13 -15.45
CA HIS A 233 -16.01 -6.46 -15.36
C HIS A 233 -15.94 -5.02 -15.91
N ASN A 234 -17.00 -4.58 -16.58
CA ASN A 234 -17.07 -3.25 -17.18
C ASN A 234 -18.08 -2.38 -16.41
N ILE A 235 -17.69 -1.14 -16.11
CA ILE A 235 -18.55 -0.20 -15.40
C ILE A 235 -19.87 0.07 -16.12
N SER A 236 -19.92 0.02 -17.45
CA SER A 236 -21.16 0.22 -18.20
C SER A 236 -22.21 -0.86 -17.96
N HIS A 237 -21.80 -2.05 -17.51
CA HIS A 237 -22.70 -3.15 -17.17
C HIS A 237 -22.99 -3.21 -15.67
N MET A 238 -22.01 -2.81 -14.85
CA MET A 238 -22.17 -2.76 -13.40
C MET A 238 -23.00 -1.54 -12.96
N LEU A 239 -22.88 -0.38 -13.61
CA LEU A 239 -23.53 0.85 -13.17
C LEU A 239 -25.00 0.91 -13.62
N LEU A 240 -25.93 0.65 -12.71
CA LEU A 240 -27.36 0.75 -12.99
C LEU A 240 -27.89 2.18 -12.82
N SER A 241 -27.39 2.90 -11.82
CA SER A 241 -27.78 4.27 -11.54
C SER A 241 -26.64 5.02 -10.85
N CYS A 242 -26.45 6.28 -11.23
CA CYS A 242 -25.46 7.18 -10.67
C CYS A 242 -26.08 8.55 -10.53
N THR A 243 -26.10 9.08 -9.31
CA THR A 243 -26.59 10.45 -9.07
C THR A 243 -25.66 11.18 -8.10
N PHE A 244 -25.37 12.44 -8.39
CA PHE A 244 -24.63 13.34 -7.52
C PHE A 244 -25.39 14.68 -7.43
N ASN A 245 -25.70 15.15 -6.21
CA ASN A 245 -26.60 16.30 -6.01
C ASN A 245 -27.91 16.19 -6.83
N GLY A 246 -28.48 14.99 -6.92
CA GLY A 246 -29.67 14.69 -7.74
C GLY A 246 -29.47 14.73 -9.26
N ARG A 247 -28.27 15.07 -9.76
CA ARG A 247 -27.94 15.05 -11.19
C ARG A 247 -27.40 13.69 -11.59
N VAL A 248 -27.83 13.19 -12.74
CA VAL A 248 -27.40 11.89 -13.27
C VAL A 248 -25.94 11.99 -13.72
N CYS A 249 -25.15 10.95 -13.39
CA CYS A 249 -23.83 10.70 -13.96
C CYS A 249 -23.85 9.41 -14.79
N ASP A 250 -22.89 9.25 -15.68
CA ASP A 250 -22.80 8.10 -16.58
C ASP A 250 -21.47 7.35 -16.43
N ALA A 251 -21.40 6.19 -17.09
CA ALA A 251 -20.21 5.36 -17.16
C ALA A 251 -19.02 6.06 -17.84
N GLY A 252 -19.25 7.08 -18.68
CA GLY A 252 -18.21 7.84 -19.38
C GLY A 252 -17.37 8.73 -18.45
N MET A 253 -17.88 9.02 -17.24
CA MET A 253 -17.15 9.75 -16.19
C MET A 253 -16.18 8.88 -15.38
N PHE A 254 -16.09 7.58 -15.67
CA PHE A 254 -15.22 6.65 -14.96
C PHE A 254 -13.95 6.35 -15.76
N ARG A 255 -12.79 6.50 -15.12
CA ARG A 255 -11.49 6.14 -15.69
C ARG A 255 -11.10 4.72 -15.28
N HIS A 256 -10.75 3.89 -16.26
CA HIS A 256 -10.28 2.51 -16.04
C HIS A 256 -8.85 2.48 -15.51
N HIS A 257 -8.59 1.56 -14.59
CA HIS A 257 -7.25 1.07 -14.25
C HIS A 257 -7.37 -0.39 -13.80
N ASP A 258 -6.28 -1.15 -13.95
CA ASP A 258 -6.23 -2.56 -13.59
C ASP A 258 -5.38 -2.80 -12.34
N THR A 259 -5.77 -3.81 -11.57
CA THR A 259 -5.05 -4.30 -10.38
C THR A 259 -4.83 -5.81 -10.50
N VAL A 260 -3.86 -6.33 -9.76
CA VAL A 260 -3.58 -7.78 -9.74
C VAL A 260 -4.68 -8.51 -8.98
N GLU A 261 -5.13 -7.94 -7.86
CA GLU A 261 -6.03 -8.55 -6.89
C GLU A 261 -7.52 -8.39 -7.21
N TYR A 262 -7.91 -7.31 -7.90
CA TYR A 262 -9.32 -7.02 -8.20
C TYR A 262 -9.61 -6.85 -9.71
N GLY A 263 -8.60 -7.00 -10.56
CA GLY A 263 -8.77 -6.82 -12.00
C GLY A 263 -9.18 -5.39 -12.34
N ASN A 264 -10.29 -5.23 -13.07
CA ASN A 264 -10.77 -3.93 -13.51
C ASN A 264 -11.32 -3.09 -12.35
N CYS A 265 -10.77 -1.89 -12.21
CA CYS A 265 -11.21 -0.85 -11.31
C CYS A 265 -11.56 0.42 -12.09
N TRP A 266 -12.51 1.20 -11.55
CA TRP A 266 -13.09 2.35 -12.21
C TRP A 266 -13.14 3.53 -11.25
N THR A 267 -12.41 4.60 -11.56
CA THR A 267 -12.36 5.82 -10.76
C THR A 267 -13.34 6.84 -11.32
N LEU A 268 -14.36 7.18 -10.55
CA LEU A 268 -15.23 8.32 -10.83
C LEU A 268 -14.44 9.60 -10.62
N ASP A 269 -14.28 10.37 -11.69
CA ASP A 269 -13.54 11.62 -11.65
C ASP A 269 -14.31 12.72 -12.38
N ASN A 270 -14.77 13.72 -11.61
CA ASN A 270 -15.44 14.87 -12.17
C ASN A 270 -15.11 16.14 -11.37
N ASP A 271 -14.38 17.05 -12.01
CA ASP A 271 -13.98 18.34 -11.41
C ASP A 271 -15.17 19.21 -10.99
N LYS A 272 -16.37 18.94 -11.53
CA LYS A 272 -17.60 19.71 -11.24
C LYS A 272 -18.35 19.18 -10.02
N PHE A 273 -17.89 18.09 -9.40
CA PHE A 273 -18.56 17.53 -8.22
C PHE A 273 -18.16 18.32 -6.97
N THR A 274 -18.98 19.31 -6.64
CA THR A 274 -18.86 20.10 -5.42
C THR A 274 -20.06 19.83 -4.53
N VAL A 275 -19.82 19.63 -3.24
CA VAL A 275 -20.88 19.36 -2.26
C VAL A 275 -21.61 20.65 -1.93
N MET A 276 -22.84 20.77 -2.43
CA MET A 276 -23.69 21.94 -2.20
C MET A 276 -24.41 21.82 -0.85
N THR A 277 -25.05 20.66 -0.63
CA THR A 277 -25.83 20.35 0.58
C THR A 277 -25.24 19.13 1.27
N PRO A 278 -24.95 19.20 2.59
CA PRO A 278 -24.49 18.03 3.33
C PRO A 278 -25.58 16.97 3.44
N GLY A 279 -25.17 15.72 3.64
CA GLY A 279 -26.08 14.58 3.84
C GLY A 279 -26.38 13.78 2.56
N PRO A 280 -27.22 12.74 2.67
CA PRO A 280 -27.39 11.73 1.60
C PRO A 280 -27.95 12.28 0.28
N GLU A 281 -28.76 13.32 0.31
CA GLU A 281 -29.39 13.88 -0.90
C GLU A 281 -28.42 14.72 -1.76
N GLY A 282 -27.48 15.41 -1.12
CA GLY A 282 -26.38 16.11 -1.80
C GLY A 282 -25.12 15.26 -2.02
N GLY A 283 -25.20 13.97 -1.70
CA GLY A 283 -24.11 13.01 -1.87
C GLY A 283 -24.09 12.35 -3.24
N LEU A 284 -23.15 11.42 -3.40
CA LEU A 284 -23.13 10.46 -4.50
C LEU A 284 -23.97 9.24 -4.13
N LYS A 285 -24.86 8.79 -5.02
CA LYS A 285 -25.55 7.51 -4.92
C LYS A 285 -25.24 6.68 -6.15
N LEU A 286 -24.71 5.49 -5.94
CA LEU A 286 -24.45 4.48 -6.97
C LEU A 286 -25.30 3.24 -6.68
N VAL A 287 -26.01 2.77 -7.70
CA VAL A 287 -26.59 1.41 -7.70
C VAL A 287 -25.74 0.58 -8.63
N LEU A 288 -25.09 -0.44 -8.07
CA LEU A 288 -24.20 -1.34 -8.78
C LEU A 288 -24.84 -2.72 -8.90
N PHE A 289 -24.80 -3.28 -10.11
CA PHE A 289 -25.03 -4.68 -10.36
C PHE A 289 -23.69 -5.41 -10.24
N MET A 290 -23.61 -6.35 -9.29
CA MET A 290 -22.34 -7.02 -9.01
C MET A 290 -21.99 -8.13 -9.99
N GLU A 291 -22.91 -8.52 -10.89
CA GLU A 291 -22.69 -9.62 -11.84
C GLU A 291 -22.24 -10.92 -11.13
N SER A 292 -22.80 -11.21 -9.95
CA SER A 292 -22.46 -12.39 -9.12
C SER A 292 -22.50 -13.71 -9.87
N MET A 293 -23.41 -13.86 -10.83
CA MET A 293 -23.54 -15.04 -11.69
C MET A 293 -22.30 -15.31 -12.54
N GLU A 294 -21.49 -14.27 -12.75
CA GLU A 294 -20.25 -14.29 -13.54
C GLU A 294 -19.00 -14.47 -12.67
N TYR A 295 -19.17 -14.75 -11.38
CA TYR A 295 -18.06 -14.99 -10.47
C TYR A 295 -17.43 -16.36 -10.73
N LEU A 296 -16.11 -16.42 -10.49
CA LEU A 296 -15.34 -17.65 -10.57
C LEU A 296 -15.55 -18.46 -9.30
N GLU A 297 -16.35 -19.51 -9.39
CA GLU A 297 -16.62 -20.47 -8.30
C GLU A 297 -15.31 -21.10 -7.79
N GLY A 298 -15.12 -21.13 -6.48
CA GLY A 298 -13.91 -21.67 -5.84
C GLY A 298 -12.67 -20.78 -5.89
N ILE A 299 -12.72 -19.66 -6.62
CA ILE A 299 -11.64 -18.65 -6.66
C ILE A 299 -12.09 -17.35 -5.97
N THR A 300 -13.30 -16.88 -6.26
CA THR A 300 -13.81 -15.63 -5.68
C THR A 300 -14.38 -15.90 -4.29
N CYS A 301 -13.74 -15.37 -3.26
CA CYS A 301 -14.04 -15.68 -1.86
C CYS A 301 -15.22 -14.88 -1.25
N GLY A 302 -15.77 -13.89 -1.96
CA GLY A 302 -16.89 -13.10 -1.44
C GLY A 302 -17.64 -12.31 -2.52
N TYR A 303 -18.81 -11.78 -2.16
CA TYR A 303 -19.65 -10.97 -3.03
C TYR A 303 -19.65 -9.50 -2.62
N GLY A 304 -19.41 -8.60 -3.58
CA GLY A 304 -19.38 -7.17 -3.31
C GLY A 304 -18.33 -6.46 -4.14
N ALA A 305 -18.05 -5.21 -3.74
CA ALA A 305 -17.10 -4.33 -4.39
C ALA A 305 -16.00 -3.91 -3.40
N ARG A 306 -14.82 -3.61 -3.93
CA ARG A 306 -13.76 -2.91 -3.23
C ARG A 306 -13.84 -1.42 -3.60
N ILE A 307 -13.96 -0.54 -2.62
CA ILE A 307 -14.12 0.91 -2.84
C ILE A 307 -13.03 1.69 -2.11
N GLN A 308 -12.37 2.60 -2.81
CA GLN A 308 -11.42 3.55 -2.23
C GLN A 308 -11.91 4.98 -2.45
N VAL A 309 -11.79 5.81 -1.41
CA VAL A 309 -12.02 7.26 -1.46
C VAL A 309 -10.68 7.93 -1.30
N HIS A 310 -10.30 8.78 -2.25
CA HIS A 310 -8.99 9.42 -2.26
C HIS A 310 -9.04 10.85 -2.82
N GLU A 311 -8.00 11.63 -2.53
CA GLU A 311 -7.87 13.02 -3.00
C GLU A 311 -7.83 13.07 -4.55
N PRO A 312 -8.49 14.06 -5.17
CA PRO A 312 -8.41 14.23 -6.62
C PRO A 312 -6.98 14.38 -7.14
N GLY A 313 -6.65 13.65 -8.21
CA GLY A 313 -5.34 13.72 -8.87
C GLY A 313 -4.26 12.84 -8.24
N THR A 314 -4.59 12.04 -7.22
CA THR A 314 -3.70 10.98 -6.71
C THR A 314 -3.92 9.66 -7.46
N TYR A 315 -2.94 8.75 -7.38
CA TYR A 315 -3.08 7.40 -7.92
C TYR A 315 -3.87 6.50 -6.95
N PRO A 316 -4.87 5.73 -7.41
CA PRO A 316 -5.65 4.85 -6.56
C PRO A 316 -4.85 3.60 -6.14
N HIS A 317 -5.01 3.20 -4.88
CA HIS A 317 -4.41 2.01 -4.26
C HIS A 317 -5.50 1.17 -3.58
N PRO A 318 -6.49 0.64 -4.32
CA PRO A 318 -7.66 -0.03 -3.73
C PRO A 318 -7.31 -1.30 -2.95
N VAL A 319 -6.18 -1.95 -3.27
CA VAL A 319 -5.64 -3.09 -2.53
C VAL A 319 -5.35 -2.69 -1.08
N HIS A 320 -4.55 -1.65 -0.88
CA HIS A 320 -4.07 -1.26 0.45
C HIS A 320 -5.02 -0.30 1.20
N GLU A 321 -5.74 0.56 0.49
CA GLU A 321 -6.49 1.68 1.11
C GLU A 321 -8.00 1.62 0.85
N GLY A 322 -8.48 0.59 0.15
CA GLY A 322 -9.91 0.38 -0.06
C GLY A 322 -10.67 -0.09 1.19
N MET A 323 -11.98 -0.19 1.07
CA MET A 323 -12.89 -0.91 1.97
C MET A 323 -13.80 -1.85 1.18
N HIS A 324 -14.24 -2.94 1.79
CA HIS A 324 -15.23 -3.83 1.18
C HIS A 324 -16.63 -3.28 1.36
N VAL A 325 -17.44 -3.36 0.31
CA VAL A 325 -18.88 -3.11 0.35
C VAL A 325 -19.59 -4.38 -0.10
N PRO A 326 -20.38 -5.02 0.78
CA PRO A 326 -21.04 -6.26 0.47
C PRO A 326 -22.13 -6.05 -0.58
N ALA A 327 -22.34 -7.08 -1.38
CA ALA A 327 -23.52 -7.16 -2.23
C ALA A 327 -24.78 -7.48 -1.39
N ALA A 328 -25.97 -7.25 -1.96
CA ALA A 328 -27.28 -7.38 -1.29
C ALA A 328 -27.44 -6.51 -0.03
N MET A 329 -26.71 -5.39 0.03
CA MET A 329 -26.83 -4.39 1.07
C MET A 329 -26.83 -2.97 0.50
N ALA A 330 -27.42 -2.07 1.28
CA ALA A 330 -27.26 -0.64 1.13
C ALA A 330 -26.21 -0.16 2.14
N THR A 331 -25.09 0.35 1.64
CA THR A 331 -24.01 0.92 2.44
C THR A 331 -24.05 2.44 2.34
N SER A 332 -24.19 3.11 3.49
CA SER A 332 -24.12 4.56 3.63
C SER A 332 -22.79 4.96 4.27
N ILE A 333 -21.99 5.74 3.54
CA ILE A 333 -20.67 6.22 3.95
C ILE A 333 -20.74 7.73 4.16
N GLY A 334 -20.64 8.16 5.41
CA GLY A 334 -20.42 9.56 5.77
C GLY A 334 -18.92 9.89 5.70
N LEU A 335 -18.58 11.00 5.03
CA LEU A 335 -17.21 11.44 4.80
C LEU A 335 -16.97 12.78 5.49
N LYS A 336 -15.88 12.87 6.27
CA LYS A 336 -15.40 14.11 6.87
C LYS A 336 -14.01 14.43 6.30
N LEU A 337 -13.85 15.65 5.78
CA LEU A 337 -12.58 16.08 5.22
C LEU A 337 -11.64 16.54 6.34
N VAL A 338 -10.45 15.96 6.39
CA VAL A 338 -9.38 16.34 7.31
C VAL A 338 -8.16 16.75 6.49
N ALA A 339 -7.84 18.05 6.50
CA ALA A 339 -6.70 18.61 5.80
C ALA A 339 -5.51 18.74 6.78
N PHE A 340 -4.33 18.28 6.36
CA PHE A 340 -3.10 18.42 7.12
C PHE A 340 -2.15 19.38 6.38
N GLU A 341 -1.67 20.39 7.10
CA GLU A 341 -0.59 21.27 6.66
C GLU A 341 0.62 21.09 7.59
N ARG A 342 1.69 20.48 7.07
CA ARG A 342 2.91 20.17 7.81
C ARG A 342 4.03 21.12 7.44
N LEU A 343 4.95 21.33 8.37
CA LEU A 343 6.15 22.13 8.13
C LEU A 343 7.28 21.26 7.58
N ASN A 344 8.09 21.85 6.71
CA ASN A 344 9.30 21.26 6.16
C ASN A 344 10.55 21.94 6.74
N GLY A 345 11.73 21.39 6.46
CA GLY A 345 13.02 21.94 6.86
C GLY A 345 13.33 21.66 8.33
N PRO A 346 13.84 22.63 9.11
CA PRO A 346 14.28 22.35 10.48
C PRO A 346 13.11 22.04 11.44
N TYR A 347 11.87 22.36 11.05
CA TYR A 347 10.66 22.15 11.85
C TYR A 347 9.98 20.79 11.60
N GLY A 348 10.34 20.08 10.53
CA GLY A 348 9.68 18.82 10.16
C GLY A 348 10.20 18.27 8.83
N ASP A 349 9.91 16.99 8.59
CA ASP A 349 10.29 16.28 7.38
C ASP A 349 9.03 15.91 6.60
N CYS A 350 8.72 16.70 5.56
CA CYS A 350 7.59 16.47 4.68
C CYS A 350 7.95 16.75 3.21
N ASP A 351 7.26 16.07 2.29
CA ASP A 351 7.45 16.25 0.85
C ASP A 351 6.46 17.27 0.26
N LEU A 352 6.95 18.20 -0.57
CA LEU A 352 6.09 19.12 -1.32
C LEU A 352 5.41 18.44 -2.52
N GLY A 353 5.93 17.29 -2.97
CA GLY A 353 5.37 16.44 -4.01
C GLY A 353 5.60 16.92 -5.44
N ALA A 354 6.26 18.06 -5.63
CA ALA A 354 6.46 18.67 -6.95
C ALA A 354 7.29 17.77 -7.90
N ASP A 355 8.41 17.23 -7.41
CA ASP A 355 9.28 16.35 -8.20
C ASP A 355 8.59 15.03 -8.55
N PHE A 356 7.85 14.46 -7.59
CA PHE A 356 7.06 13.25 -7.80
C PHE A 356 5.97 13.48 -8.85
N GLN A 357 5.26 14.61 -8.77
CA GLN A 357 4.23 14.97 -9.73
C GLN A 357 4.80 15.22 -11.13
N ALA A 358 5.95 15.87 -11.24
CA ALA A 358 6.65 16.05 -12.51
C ALA A 358 7.07 14.71 -13.14
N ARG A 359 7.52 13.75 -12.32
CA ARG A 359 7.97 12.43 -12.77
C ARG A 359 6.81 11.50 -13.17
N TYR A 360 5.76 11.41 -12.36
CA TYR A 360 4.70 10.40 -12.54
C TYR A 360 3.33 10.95 -12.99
N GLY A 361 3.19 12.27 -13.08
CA GLY A 361 1.95 12.93 -13.50
C GLY A 361 0.77 12.76 -12.54
N VAL A 362 1.03 12.35 -11.30
CA VAL A 362 0.04 12.22 -10.21
C VAL A 362 0.57 12.90 -8.96
N ARG A 363 -0.33 13.40 -8.12
CA ARG A 363 0.04 14.04 -6.85
C ARG A 363 0.74 13.04 -5.93
N TYR A 364 1.70 13.53 -5.17
CA TYR A 364 2.44 12.75 -4.19
C TYR A 364 1.52 12.24 -3.09
N THR A 365 1.57 10.94 -2.82
CA THR A 365 1.07 10.34 -1.59
C THR A 365 2.16 9.42 -1.03
N ARG A 366 2.19 9.23 0.28
CA ARG A 366 3.17 8.33 0.91
C ARG A 366 3.11 6.92 0.31
N ARG A 367 1.90 6.42 0.02
CA ARG A 367 1.70 5.11 -0.62
C ARG A 367 2.25 5.06 -2.04
N SER A 368 1.99 6.08 -2.87
CA SER A 368 2.53 6.14 -4.24
C SER A 368 4.04 6.27 -4.26
N CYS A 369 4.63 7.04 -3.34
CA CYS A 369 6.08 7.11 -3.15
C CYS A 369 6.66 5.73 -2.82
N TYR A 370 6.06 5.01 -1.88
CA TYR A 370 6.53 3.68 -1.51
C TYR A 370 6.49 2.73 -2.71
N SER A 371 5.36 2.68 -3.45
CA SER A 371 5.23 1.84 -4.64
C SER A 371 6.27 2.18 -5.71
N ALA A 372 6.49 3.47 -5.97
CA ALA A 372 7.48 3.94 -6.93
C ALA A 372 8.93 3.64 -6.48
N CYS A 373 9.25 3.82 -5.20
CA CYS A 373 10.56 3.52 -4.63
C CYS A 373 10.92 2.04 -4.74
N VAL A 374 10.00 1.15 -4.34
CA VAL A 374 10.23 -0.31 -4.47
C VAL A 374 10.37 -0.70 -5.94
N LEU A 375 9.56 -0.11 -6.82
CA LEU A 375 9.70 -0.30 -8.27
C LEU A 375 11.08 0.12 -8.78
N GLU A 376 11.57 1.30 -8.42
CA GLU A 376 12.89 1.79 -8.86
C GLU A 376 14.02 0.85 -8.42
N ASP A 377 13.96 0.27 -7.22
CA ASP A 377 14.92 -0.73 -6.75
C ASP A 377 14.79 -2.06 -7.51
N ILE A 378 13.57 -2.51 -7.82
CA ILE A 378 13.36 -3.70 -8.67
C ILE A 378 13.94 -3.47 -10.07
N VAL A 379 13.70 -2.30 -10.67
CA VAL A 379 14.23 -1.96 -11.99
C VAL A 379 15.76 -1.88 -11.96
N GLY A 380 16.34 -1.25 -10.92
CA GLY A 380 17.79 -1.13 -10.78
C GLY A 380 18.49 -2.47 -10.49
N THR A 381 17.86 -3.36 -9.73
CA THR A 381 18.45 -4.65 -9.31
C THR A 381 18.18 -5.77 -10.32
N CYS A 382 16.95 -5.86 -10.83
CA CYS A 382 16.48 -6.97 -11.66
C CYS A 382 16.39 -6.62 -13.16
N GLY A 383 16.43 -5.33 -13.54
CA GLY A 383 16.33 -4.91 -14.94
C GLY A 383 14.94 -5.01 -15.57
N CYS A 384 13.91 -5.27 -14.76
CA CYS A 384 12.51 -5.42 -15.17
C CYS A 384 11.58 -4.78 -14.13
N HIS A 385 10.29 -4.66 -14.41
CA HIS A 385 9.29 -4.12 -13.47
C HIS A 385 8.28 -5.18 -13.01
N SER A 386 7.70 -4.95 -11.82
CA SER A 386 6.62 -5.78 -11.28
C SER A 386 5.26 -5.43 -11.86
N ASP A 387 4.34 -6.39 -11.76
CA ASP A 387 2.98 -6.30 -12.27
C ASP A 387 2.12 -5.23 -11.59
N ASP A 388 2.26 -5.10 -10.27
CA ASP A 388 1.53 -4.16 -9.42
C ASP A 388 2.00 -2.70 -9.54
N ALA A 389 3.09 -2.45 -10.28
CA ALA A 389 3.69 -1.13 -10.43
C ALA A 389 3.77 -0.67 -11.91
N GLU A 390 3.00 -1.29 -12.81
CA GLU A 390 3.04 -1.03 -14.25
C GLU A 390 2.81 0.46 -14.59
N TYR A 391 1.88 1.15 -13.91
CA TYR A 391 1.63 2.58 -14.10
C TYR A 391 2.89 3.43 -13.88
N PHE A 392 3.61 3.18 -12.77
CA PHE A 392 4.81 3.93 -12.42
C PHE A 392 5.98 3.54 -13.34
N ALA A 393 6.05 2.28 -13.79
CA ALA A 393 7.09 1.81 -14.70
C ALA A 393 7.00 2.50 -16.06
N GLN A 394 5.80 2.59 -16.64
CA GLN A 394 5.56 3.30 -17.91
C GLN A 394 6.00 4.77 -17.81
N ARG A 395 5.70 5.44 -16.70
CA ARG A 395 6.12 6.84 -16.47
C ARG A 395 7.63 7.03 -16.29
N LEU A 396 8.34 6.03 -15.80
CA LEU A 396 9.81 6.08 -15.72
C LEU A 396 10.43 5.92 -17.11
N ASN A 397 10.01 4.87 -17.82
CA ASN A 397 10.48 4.57 -19.17
C ASN A 397 9.53 3.56 -19.84
N ASP A 398 8.90 3.97 -20.94
CA ASP A 398 7.99 3.14 -21.73
C ASP A 398 8.63 1.86 -22.30
N SER A 399 9.96 1.77 -22.34
CA SER A 399 10.70 0.58 -22.81
C SER A 399 10.95 -0.46 -21.73
N LEU A 400 10.58 -0.20 -20.47
CA LEU A 400 10.78 -1.17 -19.39
C LEU A 400 9.93 -2.42 -19.61
N ILE A 401 10.58 -3.57 -19.51
CA ILE A 401 9.91 -4.87 -19.66
C ILE A 401 9.45 -5.39 -18.31
N ARG A 402 8.34 -6.12 -18.33
CA ARG A 402 7.84 -6.88 -17.18
C ARG A 402 8.77 -8.06 -16.85
N CYS A 403 8.96 -8.33 -15.57
CA CYS A 403 9.61 -9.56 -15.10
C CYS A 403 8.79 -10.80 -15.52
N ARG A 404 9.39 -11.72 -16.27
CA ARG A 404 8.73 -12.94 -16.78
C ARG A 404 9.50 -14.22 -16.46
N THR A 405 10.83 -14.18 -16.42
CA THR A 405 11.62 -15.39 -16.19
C THR A 405 11.62 -15.77 -14.71
N LEU A 406 11.82 -17.06 -14.41
CA LEU A 406 11.92 -17.53 -13.01
C LEU A 406 12.98 -16.76 -12.22
N ASN A 407 14.11 -16.41 -12.86
CA ASN A 407 15.18 -15.65 -12.23
C ASN A 407 14.75 -14.21 -11.94
N GLU A 408 14.06 -13.57 -12.87
CA GLU A 408 13.52 -12.21 -12.70
C GLU A 408 12.45 -12.15 -11.60
N THR A 409 11.51 -13.10 -11.61
CA THR A 409 10.46 -13.17 -10.58
C THR A 409 11.05 -13.49 -9.21
N THR A 410 12.04 -14.38 -9.14
CA THR A 410 12.77 -14.66 -7.88
C THR A 410 13.52 -13.44 -7.40
N CYS A 411 14.16 -12.68 -8.30
CA CYS A 411 14.81 -11.42 -7.99
C CYS A 411 13.81 -10.40 -7.42
N GLN A 412 12.68 -10.20 -8.09
CA GLN A 412 11.61 -9.30 -7.65
C GLN A 412 11.09 -9.67 -6.26
N VAL A 413 10.81 -10.95 -6.01
CA VAL A 413 10.37 -11.43 -4.68
C VAL A 413 11.45 -11.19 -3.64
N GLY A 414 12.72 -11.42 -3.98
CA GLY A 414 13.85 -11.12 -3.11
C GLY A 414 13.92 -9.64 -2.74
N VAL A 415 13.77 -8.74 -3.71
CA VAL A 415 13.76 -7.29 -3.47
C VAL A 415 12.59 -6.89 -2.58
N LYS A 416 11.35 -7.33 -2.91
CA LYS A 416 10.15 -7.05 -2.10
C LYS A 416 10.33 -7.54 -0.66
N ARG A 417 10.87 -8.74 -0.47
CA ARG A 417 11.17 -9.31 0.86
C ARG A 417 12.08 -8.41 1.68
N ARG A 418 13.11 -7.77 1.11
CA ARG A 418 13.99 -6.84 1.84
C ARG A 418 13.22 -5.66 2.44
N TYR A 419 12.17 -5.20 1.78
CA TYR A 419 11.32 -4.12 2.32
C TYR A 419 10.34 -4.63 3.37
N GLU A 420 9.82 -5.85 3.20
CA GLU A 420 8.94 -6.51 4.17
C GLU A 420 9.70 -6.83 5.47
N THR A 421 10.95 -7.29 5.39
CA THR A 421 11.83 -7.57 6.53
C THR A 421 12.55 -6.34 7.07
N MET A 422 12.28 -5.15 6.52
CA MET A 422 12.90 -3.86 6.88
C MET A 422 14.43 -3.78 6.71
N GLU A 423 15.03 -4.69 5.93
CA GLU A 423 16.44 -4.62 5.50
C GLU A 423 16.69 -3.41 4.59
N SER A 424 15.71 -3.09 3.74
CA SER A 424 15.69 -1.90 2.88
C SER A 424 14.53 -0.97 3.26
N ARG A 425 14.72 0.34 3.12
CA ARG A 425 13.73 1.35 3.51
C ARG A 425 13.57 2.44 2.45
N CYS A 426 12.32 2.73 2.10
CA CYS A 426 11.98 3.87 1.25
C CYS A 426 11.92 5.16 2.05
N LYS A 427 12.58 6.21 1.55
CA LYS A 427 12.47 7.57 2.09
C LYS A 427 11.23 8.25 1.53
N CYS A 428 10.08 7.95 2.14
CA CYS A 428 8.78 8.51 1.77
C CYS A 428 8.18 9.27 2.97
N PRO A 429 8.60 10.53 3.21
CA PRO A 429 8.03 11.35 4.27
C PRO A 429 6.56 11.68 3.96
N ASN A 430 5.82 12.17 4.95
CA ASN A 430 4.43 12.55 4.73
C ASN A 430 4.33 13.78 3.80
N PRO A 431 3.24 13.98 3.05
CA PRO A 431 3.07 15.20 2.28
C PRO A 431 2.98 16.42 3.19
N CYS A 432 3.54 17.55 2.75
CA CYS A 432 3.38 18.82 3.46
C CYS A 432 1.93 19.33 3.40
N LYS A 433 1.19 18.97 2.35
CA LYS A 433 -0.25 19.20 2.23
C LYS A 433 -0.93 17.90 1.86
N GLU A 434 -1.85 17.45 2.70
CA GLU A 434 -2.53 16.17 2.53
C GLU A 434 -4.00 16.32 2.91
N VAL A 435 -4.89 15.74 2.11
CA VAL A 435 -6.31 15.65 2.44
C VAL A 435 -6.68 14.19 2.67
N VAL A 436 -7.18 13.89 3.87
CA VAL A 436 -7.69 12.58 4.27
C VAL A 436 -9.20 12.66 4.47
N TYR A 437 -9.90 11.62 4.02
CA TYR A 437 -11.35 11.50 4.21
C TYR A 437 -11.61 10.48 5.32
N ASP A 438 -11.98 10.97 6.49
CA ASP A 438 -12.45 10.14 7.59
C ASP A 438 -13.85 9.59 7.28
N LYS A 439 -14.11 8.34 7.68
CA LYS A 439 -15.24 7.55 7.15
C LYS A 439 -16.07 6.97 8.28
N SER A 440 -17.36 7.25 8.26
CA SER A 440 -18.36 6.56 9.08
C SER A 440 -19.23 5.67 8.20
N VAL A 441 -19.30 4.37 8.49
CA VAL A 441 -20.02 3.39 7.66
C VAL A 441 -21.25 2.88 8.41
N SER A 442 -22.38 2.81 7.70
CA SER A 442 -23.61 2.19 8.18
C SER A 442 -24.23 1.34 7.06
N GLN A 443 -24.83 0.22 7.43
CA GLN A 443 -25.34 -0.75 6.47
C GLN A 443 -26.74 -1.22 6.84
N ARG A 444 -27.53 -1.56 5.82
CA ARG A 444 -28.82 -2.24 5.96
C ARG A 444 -29.03 -3.21 4.81
N GLN A 445 -29.79 -4.27 5.04
CA GLN A 445 -30.18 -5.19 3.98
C GLN A 445 -30.98 -4.45 2.89
N TRP A 446 -30.62 -4.68 1.62
CA TRP A 446 -31.28 -4.07 0.48
C TRP A 446 -30.85 -4.77 -0.82
N PRO A 447 -31.75 -4.97 -1.80
CA PRO A 447 -33.18 -4.64 -1.78
C PRO A 447 -34.05 -5.72 -1.10
N THR A 448 -35.35 -5.44 -0.92
CA THR A 448 -36.34 -6.51 -0.70
C THR A 448 -36.64 -7.21 -2.03
N ASP A 449 -37.10 -8.46 -2.00
CA ASP A 449 -37.36 -9.26 -3.21
C ASP A 449 -38.34 -8.58 -4.18
N ASN A 450 -39.41 -7.98 -3.64
CA ASN A 450 -40.40 -7.23 -4.43
C ASN A 450 -39.76 -5.99 -5.08
N TYR A 451 -38.90 -5.27 -4.35
CA TYR A 451 -38.22 -4.08 -4.87
C TYR A 451 -37.20 -4.48 -5.94
N ALA A 452 -36.45 -5.56 -5.73
CA ALA A 452 -35.53 -6.12 -6.72
C ALA A 452 -36.27 -6.43 -8.02
N THR A 453 -37.41 -7.12 -7.92
CA THR A 453 -38.24 -7.49 -9.07
C THR A 453 -38.71 -6.27 -9.87
N LEU A 454 -39.15 -5.21 -9.18
CA LEU A 454 -39.55 -3.95 -9.82
C LEU A 454 -38.38 -3.27 -10.52
N GLN A 455 -37.22 -3.17 -9.85
CA GLN A 455 -36.00 -2.59 -10.43
C GLN A 455 -35.54 -3.35 -11.69
N CYS A 456 -35.73 -4.68 -11.71
CA CYS A 456 -35.42 -5.53 -12.86
C CYS A 456 -36.45 -5.39 -13.98
N SER A 457 -37.73 -5.17 -13.66
CA SER A 457 -38.78 -4.97 -14.66
C SER A 457 -38.55 -3.73 -15.53
N THR A 458 -37.95 -2.69 -14.95
CA THR A 458 -37.53 -1.48 -15.67
C THR A 458 -36.30 -1.70 -16.54
N ASN A 459 -35.50 -2.74 -16.30
CA ASN A 459 -34.26 -3.02 -17.02
C ASN A 459 -34.31 -4.41 -17.69
N ARG A 460 -34.87 -4.47 -18.91
CA ARG A 460 -35.30 -5.70 -19.61
C ARG A 460 -34.23 -6.81 -19.77
N ASN A 461 -32.94 -6.49 -19.60
CA ASN A 461 -31.83 -7.42 -19.86
C ASN A 461 -31.40 -8.28 -18.65
N GLN A 462 -31.98 -8.11 -17.46
CA GLN A 462 -31.45 -8.72 -16.22
C GLN A 462 -32.50 -9.53 -15.42
N ARG A 463 -33.24 -10.44 -16.08
CA ARG A 463 -34.30 -11.28 -15.47
C ARG A 463 -33.82 -12.49 -14.64
N ARG A 464 -32.53 -12.60 -14.28
CA ARG A 464 -32.00 -13.71 -13.47
C ARG A 464 -31.27 -13.19 -12.25
N GLU A 465 -31.42 -13.88 -11.12
CA GLU A 465 -30.80 -13.65 -9.80
C GLU A 465 -29.93 -12.39 -9.70
N VAL A 466 -30.53 -11.31 -9.18
CA VAL A 466 -29.90 -9.99 -9.21
C VAL A 466 -29.25 -9.69 -7.87
N THR A 467 -27.94 -9.86 -7.80
CA THR A 467 -27.17 -9.39 -6.65
C THR A 467 -26.78 -7.92 -6.88
N LEU A 468 -27.54 -7.01 -6.27
CA LEU A 468 -27.30 -5.57 -6.31
C LEU A 468 -26.51 -5.10 -5.10
N ALA A 469 -25.71 -4.05 -5.25
CA ALA A 469 -25.15 -3.27 -4.16
C ALA A 469 -25.62 -1.81 -4.31
N LEU A 470 -26.23 -1.26 -3.26
CA LEU A 470 -26.51 0.18 -3.20
C LEU A 470 -25.41 0.84 -2.36
N LEU A 471 -24.73 1.80 -2.97
CA LEU A 471 -23.75 2.64 -2.31
C LEU A 471 -24.27 4.07 -2.25
N SER A 472 -24.37 4.62 -1.05
CA SER A 472 -24.67 6.02 -0.81
C SER A 472 -23.51 6.65 -0.07
N MET A 473 -22.90 7.68 -0.63
CA MET A 473 -21.77 8.40 -0.03
C MET A 473 -22.17 9.86 0.14
N CYS A 474 -22.15 10.33 1.37
CA CYS A 474 -22.40 11.74 1.68
C CYS A 474 -21.18 12.36 2.34
N MET A 475 -20.93 13.63 2.07
CA MET A 475 -19.95 14.39 2.84
C MET A 475 -20.65 15.26 3.88
N PHE A 476 -20.00 15.40 5.02
CA PHE A 476 -20.28 16.47 5.96
C PHE A 476 -19.64 17.76 5.43
N LYS A 477 -20.37 18.88 5.49
CA LYS A 477 -19.88 20.21 5.04
C LYS A 477 -19.03 20.88 6.12
N SER A 478 -18.13 20.10 6.73
CA SER A 478 -17.14 20.57 7.69
C SER A 478 -15.77 20.05 7.29
N GLU A 479 -14.84 20.99 7.15
CA GLU A 479 -13.43 20.73 6.92
C GLU A 479 -12.67 20.97 8.21
N LEU A 480 -11.96 19.94 8.67
CA LEU A 480 -11.08 20.05 9.82
C LEU A 480 -9.64 20.21 9.31
N THR A 481 -9.06 21.39 9.49
CA THR A 481 -7.68 21.66 9.08
C THR A 481 -6.75 21.61 10.28
N LEU A 482 -5.74 20.75 10.22
CA LEU A 482 -4.68 20.58 11.20
C LEU A 482 -3.41 21.21 10.66
N ARG A 483 -3.10 22.42 11.12
CA ARG A 483 -1.97 23.21 10.63
C ARG A 483 -0.83 23.26 11.64
N GLN A 484 0.32 22.71 11.27
CA GLN A 484 1.54 22.89 12.04
C GLN A 484 2.07 24.31 11.83
N SER A 485 2.43 24.95 12.94
CA SER A 485 3.09 26.25 12.96
C SER A 485 4.29 26.21 13.89
N PRO A 486 5.38 26.95 13.59
CA PRO A 486 6.46 27.12 14.56
C PRO A 486 5.85 27.62 15.87
N GLN A 487 6.29 27.06 16.99
CA GLN A 487 5.87 27.58 18.28
C GLN A 487 6.39 29.02 18.36
N SER A 488 5.47 29.98 18.28
CA SER A 488 5.79 31.37 18.54
C SER A 488 6.21 31.45 20.00
N ASN A 489 7.52 31.42 20.26
CA ASN A 489 8.04 31.87 21.52
C ASN A 489 7.75 33.36 21.59
N THR A 490 6.64 33.74 22.23
CA THR A 490 6.26 35.13 22.54
C THR A 490 7.34 35.87 23.36
N LEU A 491 8.45 35.20 23.68
CA LEU A 491 9.63 35.71 24.35
C LEU A 491 10.73 36.23 23.41
N MET A 492 10.67 36.04 22.08
CA MET A 492 11.80 36.39 21.19
C MET A 492 11.54 37.47 20.12
N LEU A 493 10.33 38.02 20.01
CA LEU A 493 10.08 39.21 19.18
C LEU A 493 9.21 40.19 19.96
N PRO A 494 9.73 41.33 20.44
CA PRO A 494 8.85 42.38 20.91
C PRO A 494 8.01 42.84 19.73
N ASN A 495 6.68 42.80 19.92
CA ASN A 495 5.71 43.51 19.10
C ASN A 495 6.25 44.90 18.81
N LYS A 496 6.58 45.17 17.55
CA LYS A 496 6.75 46.52 17.04
C LYS A 496 5.34 47.12 16.91
N GLN A 497 4.75 47.52 18.02
CA GLN A 497 3.58 48.40 18.05
C GLN A 497 4.02 49.78 18.55
N SER A 498 3.89 50.73 17.63
CA SER A 498 3.49 52.12 17.84
C SER A 498 3.99 52.83 19.10
N ASN A 499 4.95 53.73 18.90
CA ASN A 499 4.90 55.09 19.46
C ASN A 499 5.58 56.02 18.45
N ALA A 500 4.81 56.46 17.46
CA ALA A 500 5.05 57.73 16.78
C ALA A 500 3.99 58.68 17.34
N SER A 501 4.44 59.55 18.25
CA SER A 501 3.80 60.83 18.51
C SER A 501 4.31 61.85 17.49
#